data_AF-A0A8X6K8M1-F1
#
_entry.id   AF-A0A8X6K8M1-F1
#
_cell.length_a   1.000
_cell.length_b   1.000
_cell.length_c   1.000
_cell.angle_alpha   90.00
_cell.angle_beta   90.00
_cell.angle_gamma   90.00
#
_symmetry.space_group_name_H-M   'P 1'
#
loop_
_entity.id
_entity.type
_entity.pdbx_description
1 polymer ?
#
loop_
_entity_poly.entity_id
_entity_poly.type
_entity_poly.pdbx_seq_one_letter_code
_entity_poly.pdbx_strand_id
1 'polypeptide(L)'
;MNAMQKPFFSPDPIIPSRVKHEPWISVYSEKSEFYTPHDSTSHTNDSCDEESENFTGKWLLFHDKEHVDEETGMTKHDTAWQFIKKLVEDGEIYGAKCSTAWEGQYIARKRKQLGVICCYTNDYTNKQDVKRVADAIRRVYCYPENMLYKTDKDTFAGKYQHIGNKHVTIYKHNVNNQMYERHPFLGKGLNQEIYYFSVVMYIPWPVPSTPQTPSNEVQIVCPSREYLALLKLALSSSSSQTAVGILAMGVLNKADYLFSELETFSEQYLQFNQ
;
A
#
# COMPACT_ATOMS: atom_id res chain seq x y z
N MET A 1 21.98 -25.23 -18.83
CA MET A 1 21.11 -24.24 -19.49
C MET A 1 20.67 -23.26 -18.43
N ASN A 2 21.12 -22.00 -18.48
CA ASN A 2 20.67 -20.98 -17.53
C ASN A 2 19.26 -20.55 -17.93
N ALA A 3 18.27 -20.77 -17.08
CA ALA A 3 16.95 -20.18 -17.26
C ALA A 3 17.13 -18.65 -17.25
N MET A 4 16.87 -18.00 -18.38
CA MET A 4 16.84 -16.54 -18.42
C MET A 4 15.75 -16.07 -17.47
N GLN A 5 16.13 -15.31 -16.45
CA GLN A 5 15.18 -14.67 -15.55
C GLN A 5 14.30 -13.74 -16.40
N LYS A 6 12.99 -14.00 -16.39
CA LYS A 6 12.01 -13.14 -17.05
C LYS A 6 12.13 -11.73 -16.42
N PRO A 7 12.21 -10.65 -17.22
CA PRO A 7 12.25 -9.30 -16.67
C PRO A 7 11.05 -9.05 -15.77
N PHE A 8 11.25 -8.29 -14.69
CA PHE A 8 10.21 -8.02 -13.70
C PHE A 8 9.02 -7.25 -14.29
N PHE A 9 9.29 -6.37 -15.26
CA PHE A 9 8.26 -5.62 -15.99
C PHE A 9 8.05 -6.16 -17.40
N SER A 10 6.82 -6.02 -17.89
CA SER A 10 6.49 -6.21 -19.31
C SER A 10 7.40 -5.32 -20.17
N PRO A 11 7.85 -5.76 -21.37
CA PRO A 11 8.66 -4.94 -22.27
C PRO A 11 7.99 -3.61 -22.64
N ASP A 12 6.65 -3.60 -22.73
CA ASP A 12 5.84 -2.38 -22.91
C ASP A 12 4.83 -2.24 -21.77
N PRO A 13 5.22 -1.62 -20.63
CA PRO A 13 4.31 -1.39 -19.53
C PRO A 13 3.32 -0.27 -19.86
N ILE A 14 2.06 -0.42 -19.43
CA ILE A 14 1.09 0.67 -19.47
C ILE A 14 1.49 1.69 -18.40
N ILE A 15 1.82 2.91 -18.82
CA ILE A 15 2.28 3.99 -17.95
C ILE A 15 1.13 4.99 -17.70
N PRO A 16 0.61 5.11 -16.47
CA PRO A 16 -0.53 5.99 -16.15
C PRO A 16 -0.38 7.44 -16.61
N SER A 17 0.82 8.02 -16.47
CA SER A 17 1.11 9.39 -16.88
C SER A 17 1.08 9.61 -18.41
N ARG A 18 1.11 8.53 -19.20
CA ARG A 18 1.01 8.58 -20.67
C ARG A 18 -0.41 8.35 -21.17
N VAL A 19 -1.32 7.87 -20.33
CA VAL A 19 -2.72 7.61 -20.69
C VAL A 19 -3.53 8.90 -20.54
N LYS A 20 -4.00 9.45 -21.67
CA LYS A 20 -4.73 10.73 -21.71
C LYS A 20 -6.21 10.62 -22.09
N HIS A 21 -6.65 9.48 -22.61
CA HIS A 21 -7.99 9.32 -23.21
C HIS A 21 -9.03 8.75 -22.23
N GLU A 22 -8.59 8.10 -21.15
CA GLU A 22 -9.46 7.54 -20.11
C GLU A 22 -9.00 8.00 -18.72
N PRO A 23 -9.91 8.24 -17.76
CA PRO A 23 -9.58 8.72 -16.42
C PRO A 23 -8.90 7.67 -15.52
N TRP A 24 -9.12 6.39 -15.81
CA TRP A 24 -8.68 5.27 -14.99
C TRP A 24 -8.19 4.14 -15.87
N ILE A 25 -7.10 3.51 -15.46
CA ILE A 25 -6.73 2.16 -15.90
C ILE A 25 -6.98 1.20 -14.74
N SER A 26 -7.33 -0.05 -15.06
CA SER A 26 -7.64 -1.07 -14.06
C SER A 26 -6.99 -2.40 -14.41
N VAL A 27 -6.66 -3.18 -13.39
CA VAL A 27 -6.22 -4.57 -13.52
C VAL A 27 -6.88 -5.40 -12.41
N TYR A 28 -7.32 -6.60 -12.76
CA TYR A 28 -7.98 -7.54 -11.86
C TYR A 28 -7.29 -8.90 -11.99
N SER A 29 -7.27 -9.67 -10.90
CA SER A 29 -6.62 -10.97 -10.90
C SER A 29 -7.48 -11.96 -11.69
N GLU A 30 -6.90 -12.62 -12.69
CA GLU A 30 -7.58 -13.70 -13.43
C GLU A 30 -7.94 -14.88 -12.52
N LYS A 31 -7.21 -15.04 -11.41
CA LYS A 31 -7.44 -16.11 -10.43
C LYS A 31 -8.66 -15.86 -9.54
N SER A 32 -9.26 -14.67 -9.57
CA SER A 32 -10.47 -14.41 -8.79
C SER A 32 -11.70 -14.88 -9.57
N GLU A 33 -11.92 -16.19 -9.62
CA GLU A 33 -13.14 -16.79 -10.21
C GLU A 33 -14.43 -16.41 -9.45
N PHE A 34 -14.32 -15.69 -8.31
CA PHE A 34 -15.41 -15.46 -7.37
C PHE A 34 -16.14 -14.12 -7.51
N TYR A 35 -15.78 -13.26 -8.48
CA TYR A 35 -16.50 -12.00 -8.66
C TYR A 35 -16.54 -11.58 -10.13
N THR A 36 -17.53 -12.07 -10.86
CA THR A 36 -18.05 -11.29 -11.99
C THR A 36 -18.75 -10.08 -11.38
N PRO A 37 -18.34 -8.83 -11.67
CA PRO A 37 -19.16 -7.68 -11.36
C PRO A 37 -20.55 -8.00 -11.88
N HIS A 38 -21.56 -8.03 -11.00
CA HIS A 38 -22.94 -8.13 -11.44
C HIS A 38 -23.22 -6.89 -12.29
N ASP A 39 -23.01 -7.03 -13.60
CA ASP A 39 -23.39 -6.03 -14.57
C ASP A 39 -24.88 -5.84 -14.37
N SER A 40 -25.25 -4.64 -13.91
CA SER A 40 -26.51 -4.35 -13.23
C SER A 40 -27.68 -4.24 -14.23
N THR A 41 -27.60 -4.99 -15.34
CA THR A 41 -28.42 -4.83 -16.54
C THR A 41 -29.43 -5.95 -16.75
N SER A 42 -29.51 -6.98 -15.90
CA SER A 42 -30.63 -7.94 -15.97
C SER A 42 -31.83 -7.44 -15.16
N HIS A 43 -32.67 -6.63 -15.80
CA HIS A 43 -34.03 -6.32 -15.33
C HIS A 43 -34.89 -7.59 -15.32
N THR A 44 -34.91 -8.31 -14.21
CA THR A 44 -36.00 -9.24 -13.88
C THR A 44 -36.79 -8.62 -12.73
N ASN A 45 -37.98 -8.12 -13.08
CA ASN A 45 -38.95 -7.56 -12.14
C ASN A 45 -39.62 -8.72 -11.38
N ASP A 46 -38.99 -9.27 -10.34
CA ASP A 46 -39.77 -10.04 -9.36
C ASP A 46 -39.05 -10.21 -8.00
N SER A 47 -39.66 -9.61 -6.98
CA SER A 47 -39.68 -9.99 -5.56
C SER A 47 -38.39 -10.04 -4.72
N CYS A 48 -38.46 -9.30 -3.60
CA CYS A 48 -37.67 -9.38 -2.37
C CYS A 48 -36.24 -8.81 -2.44
N ASP A 49 -36.16 -7.49 -2.16
CA ASP A 49 -34.94 -6.69 -2.00
C ASP A 49 -34.07 -7.16 -0.82
N GLU A 50 -33.38 -8.29 -0.96
CA GLU A 50 -32.15 -8.53 -0.20
C GLU A 50 -31.09 -7.60 -0.79
N GLU A 51 -30.94 -6.40 -0.21
CA GLU A 51 -29.82 -5.50 -0.49
C GLU A 51 -28.52 -6.30 -0.31
N SER A 52 -27.89 -6.70 -1.41
CA SER A 52 -26.60 -7.39 -1.36
C SER A 52 -25.60 -6.41 -0.72
N GLU A 53 -25.30 -6.62 0.56
CA GLU A 53 -24.41 -5.73 1.31
C GLU A 53 -23.05 -5.67 0.60
N ASN A 54 -22.68 -4.48 0.11
CA ASN A 54 -21.39 -4.31 -0.56
C ASN A 54 -20.27 -4.24 0.48
N PHE A 55 -19.63 -5.40 0.71
CA PHE A 55 -18.49 -5.55 1.62
C PHE A 55 -17.15 -5.12 1.03
N THR A 56 -17.11 -4.64 -0.21
CA THR A 56 -15.83 -4.24 -0.82
C THR A 56 -15.29 -2.94 -0.23
N GLY A 57 -13.97 -2.78 -0.31
CA GLY A 57 -13.32 -1.52 -0.02
C GLY A 57 -11.93 -1.45 -0.67
N LYS A 58 -11.23 -0.35 -0.43
CA LYS A 58 -9.93 -0.09 -1.07
C LYS A 58 -8.96 0.66 -0.19
N TRP A 59 -7.69 0.27 -0.26
CA TRP A 59 -6.55 1.09 0.16
C TRP A 59 -6.31 2.19 -0.87
N LEU A 60 -6.05 3.40 -0.39
CA LEU A 60 -5.75 4.57 -1.20
C LEU A 60 -4.27 4.93 -1.05
N LEU A 61 -3.55 4.92 -2.16
CA LEU A 61 -2.17 5.37 -2.26
C LEU A 61 -2.14 6.64 -3.09
N PHE A 62 -1.62 7.72 -2.51
CA PHE A 62 -1.44 9.00 -3.19
C PHE A 62 0.03 9.19 -3.56
N HIS A 63 0.26 9.61 -4.80
CA HIS A 63 1.58 9.77 -5.37
C HIS A 63 1.70 11.06 -6.15
N ASP A 64 2.90 11.63 -6.16
CA ASP A 64 3.27 12.63 -7.13
C ASP A 64 3.23 12.05 -8.55
N LYS A 65 2.49 12.71 -9.43
CA LYS A 65 2.35 12.33 -10.84
C LYS A 65 2.92 13.35 -11.82
N GLU A 66 3.56 14.42 -11.32
CA GLU A 66 4.14 15.48 -12.17
C GLU A 66 5.67 15.34 -12.26
N HIS A 67 6.34 14.97 -11.17
CA HIS A 67 7.79 14.84 -11.17
C HIS A 67 8.22 13.50 -11.78
N VAL A 68 8.88 13.61 -12.94
CA VAL A 68 9.50 12.49 -13.66
C VAL A 68 10.92 12.28 -13.15
N ASP A 69 11.25 11.05 -12.83
CA ASP A 69 12.61 10.63 -12.52
C ASP A 69 13.43 10.55 -13.83
N GLU A 70 14.55 11.27 -13.90
CA GLU A 70 15.36 11.42 -15.12
C GLU A 70 15.99 10.10 -15.60
N GLU A 71 16.30 9.19 -14.68
CA GLU A 71 16.93 7.91 -14.98
C GLU A 71 15.92 6.93 -15.59
N THR A 72 14.73 6.86 -15.01
CA THR A 72 13.70 5.90 -15.41
C THR A 72 12.69 6.44 -16.44
N GLY A 73 12.60 7.77 -16.56
CA GLY A 73 11.56 8.43 -17.38
C GLY A 73 10.14 8.19 -16.87
N MET A 74 9.99 7.84 -15.58
CA MET A 74 8.72 7.52 -14.93
C MET A 74 8.48 8.41 -13.73
N THR A 75 7.22 8.72 -13.43
CA THR A 75 6.84 9.38 -12.18
C THR A 75 6.79 8.37 -11.03
N LYS A 76 6.76 8.84 -9.78
CA LYS A 76 6.54 7.95 -8.63
C LYS A 76 5.22 7.18 -8.73
N HIS A 77 4.19 7.83 -9.27
CA HIS A 77 2.88 7.25 -9.53
C HIS A 77 2.94 6.11 -10.56
N ASP A 78 3.72 6.29 -11.63
CA ASP A 78 3.93 5.26 -12.65
C ASP A 78 4.66 4.04 -12.08
N THR A 79 5.76 4.29 -11.34
CA THR A 79 6.53 3.23 -10.70
C THR A 79 5.69 2.44 -9.70
N ALA A 80 4.93 3.14 -8.85
CA ALA A 80 4.01 2.51 -7.89
C ALA A 80 3.01 1.59 -8.62
N TRP A 81 2.42 2.08 -9.71
CA TRP A 81 1.45 1.31 -10.49
C TRP A 81 2.03 0.00 -11.02
N GLN A 82 3.29 -0.02 -11.49
CA GLN A 82 3.88 -1.27 -11.99
C GLN A 82 4.03 -2.33 -10.89
N PHE A 83 4.43 -1.94 -9.68
CA PHE A 83 4.50 -2.86 -8.54
C PHE A 83 3.13 -3.39 -8.12
N ILE A 84 2.13 -2.49 -8.05
CA ILE A 84 0.76 -2.88 -7.70
C ILE A 84 0.16 -3.79 -8.76
N LYS A 85 0.36 -3.49 -10.04
CA LYS A 85 -0.10 -4.34 -11.15
C LYS A 85 0.47 -5.75 -11.03
N LYS A 86 1.76 -5.88 -10.71
CA LYS A 86 2.40 -7.17 -10.49
C LYS A 86 1.76 -7.97 -9.35
N LEU A 87 1.42 -7.31 -8.24
CA LEU A 87 0.69 -7.97 -7.14
C LEU A 87 -0.68 -8.51 -7.57
N VAL A 88 -1.39 -7.80 -8.45
CA VAL A 88 -2.68 -8.28 -9.00
C VAL A 88 -2.46 -9.52 -9.87
N GLU A 89 -1.49 -9.46 -10.78
CA GLU A 89 -1.13 -10.55 -11.69
C GLU A 89 -0.70 -11.82 -10.93
N ASP A 90 0.00 -11.66 -9.80
CA ASP A 90 0.39 -12.78 -8.95
C ASP A 90 -0.78 -13.37 -8.14
N GLY A 91 -1.88 -12.62 -8.01
CA GLY A 91 -3.04 -12.98 -7.19
C GLY A 91 -2.88 -12.63 -5.71
N GLU A 92 -1.91 -11.77 -5.38
CA GLU A 92 -1.74 -11.27 -4.01
C GLU A 92 -2.78 -10.20 -3.65
N ILE A 93 -3.26 -9.44 -4.63
CA ILE A 93 -4.36 -8.50 -4.42
C ILE A 93 -5.46 -8.74 -5.47
N TYR A 94 -6.71 -8.55 -5.07
CA TYR A 94 -7.86 -8.87 -5.91
C TYR A 94 -7.91 -8.01 -7.19
N GLY A 95 -7.71 -6.70 -7.04
CA GLY A 95 -7.70 -5.78 -8.17
C GLY A 95 -7.20 -4.41 -7.77
N ALA A 96 -6.86 -3.61 -8.77
CA ALA A 96 -6.42 -2.25 -8.57
C ALA A 96 -6.89 -1.33 -9.70
N LYS A 97 -7.12 -0.07 -9.37
CA LYS A 97 -7.32 1.01 -10.35
C LYS A 97 -6.34 2.14 -10.11
N CYS A 98 -5.95 2.83 -11.16
CA CYS A 98 -4.98 3.90 -11.11
C CYS A 98 -5.46 5.10 -11.94
N SER A 99 -5.40 6.28 -11.34
CA SER A 99 -5.73 7.52 -12.04
C SER A 99 -4.68 7.83 -13.10
N THR A 100 -5.10 8.38 -14.23
CA THR A 100 -4.22 8.64 -15.38
C THR A 100 -3.89 10.13 -15.54
N ALA A 101 -3.24 10.49 -16.64
CA ALA A 101 -3.02 11.87 -17.08
C ALA A 101 -4.25 12.50 -17.79
N TRP A 102 -5.44 11.92 -17.62
CA TRP A 102 -6.67 12.45 -18.20
C TRP A 102 -6.98 13.90 -17.75
N GLU A 103 -7.24 14.76 -18.73
CA GLU A 103 -7.49 16.20 -18.54
C GLU A 103 -8.98 16.58 -18.49
N GLY A 104 -9.88 15.61 -18.34
CA GLY A 104 -11.31 15.90 -18.20
C GLY A 104 -11.69 16.54 -16.85
N GLN A 105 -12.95 16.98 -16.75
CA GLN A 105 -13.44 17.68 -15.56
C GLN A 105 -13.68 16.70 -14.39
N TYR A 106 -12.85 16.78 -13.35
CA TYR A 106 -13.11 16.17 -12.04
C TYR A 106 -13.43 17.24 -11.00
N ILE A 107 -14.49 17.02 -10.20
CA ILE A 107 -14.89 17.89 -9.08
C ILE A 107 -13.76 18.03 -8.03
N ALA A 108 -12.93 16.99 -7.86
CA ALA A 108 -11.85 16.96 -6.88
C ALA A 108 -10.54 17.66 -7.30
N ARG A 109 -10.52 18.42 -8.41
CA ARG A 109 -9.32 18.96 -9.07
C ARG A 109 -8.42 19.91 -8.27
N LYS A 110 -8.77 20.28 -7.04
CA LYS A 110 -7.99 21.24 -6.24
C LYS A 110 -6.58 20.73 -5.89
N ARG A 111 -6.31 19.42 -5.97
CA ARG A 111 -4.96 18.82 -5.79
C ARG A 111 -4.44 18.21 -7.09
N LYS A 112 -4.08 19.06 -8.06
CA LYS A 112 -3.68 18.63 -9.42
C LYS A 112 -2.46 17.69 -9.45
N GLN A 113 -1.58 17.80 -8.45
CA GLN A 113 -0.26 17.16 -8.44
C GLN A 113 -0.27 15.69 -8.00
N LEU A 114 -1.37 15.21 -7.40
CA LEU A 114 -1.43 13.86 -6.86
C LEU A 114 -2.25 12.92 -7.76
N GLY A 115 -1.63 11.82 -8.15
CA GLY A 115 -2.31 10.62 -8.62
C GLY A 115 -2.80 9.78 -7.44
N VAL A 116 -3.76 8.89 -7.71
CA VAL A 116 -4.26 7.92 -6.75
C VAL A 116 -4.28 6.52 -7.36
N ILE A 117 -3.79 5.55 -6.60
CA ILE A 117 -3.96 4.12 -6.87
C ILE A 117 -4.90 3.58 -5.78
N CYS A 118 -5.94 2.86 -6.20
CA CYS A 118 -6.83 2.16 -5.28
C CYS A 118 -6.60 0.66 -5.40
N CYS A 119 -6.24 0.00 -4.29
CA CYS A 119 -6.06 -1.45 -4.21
C CYS A 119 -7.23 -2.06 -3.45
N TYR A 120 -7.99 -2.94 -4.10
CA TYR A 120 -9.25 -3.46 -3.57
C TYR A 120 -9.06 -4.70 -2.71
N THR A 121 -9.97 -4.86 -1.75
CA THR A 121 -10.22 -6.13 -1.06
C THR A 121 -11.70 -6.49 -1.16
N ASN A 122 -11.99 -7.79 -1.11
CA ASN A 122 -13.34 -8.30 -1.33
C ASN A 122 -14.28 -8.05 -0.16
N ASP A 123 -13.73 -8.09 1.06
CA ASP A 123 -14.49 -7.96 2.30
C ASP A 123 -13.72 -7.12 3.31
N TYR A 124 -14.18 -5.89 3.55
CA TYR A 124 -13.58 -4.98 4.52
C TYR A 124 -13.75 -5.45 5.98
N THR A 125 -14.67 -6.37 6.26
CA THR A 125 -14.87 -6.94 7.60
C THR A 125 -13.81 -8.01 7.90
N ASN A 126 -13.22 -8.62 6.86
CA ASN A 126 -12.05 -9.49 6.97
C ASN A 126 -10.78 -8.67 7.19
N LYS A 127 -10.57 -8.23 8.44
CA LYS A 127 -9.41 -7.44 8.89
C LYS A 127 -8.07 -8.09 8.56
N GLN A 128 -8.02 -9.42 8.55
CA GLN A 128 -6.83 -10.17 8.19
C GLN A 128 -6.47 -9.97 6.73
N ASP A 129 -7.44 -10.11 5.81
CA ASP A 129 -7.22 -9.88 4.39
C ASP A 129 -6.87 -8.42 4.09
N VAL A 130 -7.59 -7.48 4.72
CA VAL A 130 -7.32 -6.04 4.60
C VAL A 130 -5.88 -5.71 5.00
N LYS A 131 -5.39 -6.26 6.13
CA LYS A 131 -4.01 -6.09 6.56
C LYS A 131 -3.02 -6.79 5.63
N ARG A 132 -3.31 -8.03 5.22
CA ARG A 132 -2.47 -8.83 4.30
C ARG A 132 -2.19 -8.07 3.01
N VAL A 133 -3.22 -7.44 2.43
CA VAL A 133 -3.09 -6.61 1.23
C VAL A 133 -2.20 -5.38 1.50
N ALA A 134 -2.38 -4.70 2.63
CA ALA A 134 -1.55 -3.55 3.01
C ALA A 134 -0.07 -3.94 3.18
N ASP A 135 0.19 -5.05 3.87
CA ASP A 135 1.54 -5.58 4.07
C ASP A 135 2.19 -5.98 2.73
N ALA A 136 1.42 -6.61 1.82
CA ALA A 136 1.88 -6.96 0.48
C ALA A 136 2.30 -5.74 -0.33
N ILE A 137 1.50 -4.66 -0.27
CA ILE A 137 1.82 -3.39 -0.91
C ILE A 137 3.15 -2.84 -0.38
N ARG A 138 3.30 -2.71 0.95
CA ARG A 138 4.53 -2.15 1.54
C ARG A 138 5.77 -2.99 1.28
N ARG A 139 5.60 -4.31 1.22
CA ARG A 139 6.69 -5.25 0.95
C ARG A 139 7.30 -5.03 -0.43
N VAL A 140 6.48 -4.89 -1.47
CA VAL A 140 6.99 -4.72 -2.85
C VAL A 140 7.30 -3.26 -3.17
N TYR A 141 6.61 -2.34 -2.53
CA TYR A 141 6.71 -0.92 -2.79
C TYR A 141 6.72 -0.19 -1.45
N CYS A 142 7.91 0.24 -1.03
CA CYS A 142 8.20 0.92 0.24
C CYS A 142 7.46 2.27 0.34
N TYR A 143 6.13 2.22 0.49
CA TYR A 143 5.26 3.39 0.45
C TYR A 143 5.57 4.31 1.63
N PRO A 144 5.91 5.59 1.42
CA PRO A 144 6.43 6.43 2.51
C PRO A 144 5.34 7.01 3.41
N GLU A 145 4.07 6.96 3.00
CA GLU A 145 2.96 7.61 3.70
C GLU A 145 2.04 6.59 4.39
N ASN A 146 1.10 7.09 5.20
CA ASN A 146 0.01 6.27 5.70
C ASN A 146 -0.94 5.88 4.56
N MET A 147 -1.28 4.59 4.45
CA MET A 147 -2.37 4.16 3.57
C MET A 147 -3.69 4.31 4.29
N LEU A 148 -4.69 4.82 3.58
CA LEU A 148 -6.04 5.04 4.11
C LEU A 148 -7.01 4.07 3.42
N TYR A 149 -7.83 3.38 4.20
CA TYR A 149 -8.83 2.45 3.69
C TYR A 149 -10.23 3.05 3.69
N LYS A 150 -10.93 2.95 2.57
CA LYS A 150 -12.30 3.43 2.40
C LYS A 150 -13.20 2.32 1.85
N THR A 151 -14.43 2.22 2.36
CA THR A 151 -15.43 1.27 1.84
C THR A 151 -16.05 1.76 0.53
N ASP A 152 -16.57 0.82 -0.27
CA ASP A 152 -17.31 1.15 -1.47
C ASP A 152 -18.68 1.74 -1.11
N LYS A 153 -19.31 1.28 -0.03
CA LYS A 153 -20.51 1.89 0.56
C LYS A 153 -20.34 3.40 0.80
N ASP A 154 -19.24 3.84 1.41
CA ASP A 154 -18.95 5.27 1.61
C ASP A 154 -18.60 6.00 0.31
N THR A 155 -18.13 5.28 -0.70
CA THR A 155 -17.87 5.83 -2.04
C THR A 155 -19.18 6.10 -2.79
N PHE A 156 -20.11 5.14 -2.77
CA PHE A 156 -21.45 5.27 -3.37
C PHE A 156 -22.31 6.31 -2.65
N ALA A 157 -22.19 6.41 -1.33
CA ALA A 157 -22.82 7.47 -0.55
C ALA A 157 -22.20 8.87 -0.78
N GLY A 158 -21.23 9.00 -1.72
CA GLY A 158 -20.61 10.26 -2.06
C GLY A 158 -19.78 10.87 -0.94
N LYS A 159 -19.38 10.10 0.10
CA LYS A 159 -18.67 10.66 1.24
C LYS A 159 -17.21 10.90 0.89
N TYR A 160 -16.84 12.16 0.71
CA TYR A 160 -15.44 12.57 0.47
C TYR A 160 -14.99 13.67 1.42
N GLN A 161 -13.70 13.66 1.78
CA GLN A 161 -13.10 14.69 2.63
C GLN A 161 -13.22 16.09 2.03
N HIS A 162 -13.05 16.22 0.71
CA HIS A 162 -13.11 17.52 0.03
C HIS A 162 -14.51 18.15 0.00
N ILE A 163 -15.56 17.38 0.32
CA ILE A 163 -16.92 17.89 0.51
C ILE A 163 -17.31 17.96 1.99
N GLY A 164 -16.34 17.86 2.91
CA GLY A 164 -16.54 18.02 4.35
C GLY A 164 -16.73 16.71 5.14
N ASN A 165 -16.70 15.54 4.51
CA ASN A 165 -16.80 14.27 5.25
C ASN A 165 -15.45 13.93 5.88
N LYS A 166 -15.28 14.23 7.16
CA LYS A 166 -14.03 13.96 7.89
C LYS A 166 -13.82 12.47 8.14
N HIS A 167 -14.90 11.71 8.35
CA HIS A 167 -14.85 10.31 8.78
C HIS A 167 -15.16 9.33 7.65
N VAL A 168 -14.30 9.29 6.63
CA VAL A 168 -14.45 8.34 5.49
C VAL A 168 -13.48 7.16 5.56
N THR A 169 -12.44 7.26 6.38
CA THR A 169 -11.42 6.21 6.52
C THR A 169 -11.79 5.25 7.64
N ILE A 170 -11.86 3.95 7.38
CA ILE A 170 -12.16 2.93 8.41
C ILE A 170 -10.90 2.25 8.95
N TYR A 171 -9.89 2.06 8.11
CA TYR A 171 -8.59 1.53 8.50
C TYR A 171 -7.46 2.44 8.06
N LYS A 172 -6.38 2.45 8.83
CA LYS A 172 -5.14 3.16 8.53
C LYS A 172 -3.98 2.19 8.67
N HIS A 173 -3.08 2.14 7.70
CA HIS A 173 -1.87 1.31 7.77
C HIS A 173 -0.63 2.20 7.68
N ASN A 174 0.23 2.16 8.70
CA ASN A 174 1.37 3.06 8.84
C ASN A 174 2.68 2.45 8.30
N VAL A 175 3.74 3.27 8.25
CA VAL A 175 5.07 2.88 7.76
C VAL A 175 5.74 1.75 8.56
N ASN A 176 5.28 1.51 9.79
CA ASN A 176 5.77 0.46 10.69
C ASN A 176 4.99 -0.86 10.54
N ASN A 177 4.24 -1.04 9.44
CA ASN A 177 3.39 -2.20 9.16
C ASN A 177 2.28 -2.44 10.21
N GLN A 178 1.88 -1.39 10.92
CA GLN A 178 0.80 -1.44 11.90
C GLN A 178 -0.51 -1.01 11.25
N MET A 179 -1.58 -1.77 11.50
CA MET A 179 -2.92 -1.43 11.07
C MET A 179 -3.75 -0.94 12.25
N TYR A 180 -4.47 0.14 12.03
CA TYR A 180 -5.40 0.70 13.00
C TYR A 180 -6.80 0.72 12.44
N GLU A 181 -7.78 0.56 13.32
CA GLU A 181 -9.20 0.66 13.02
C GLU A 181 -9.78 1.91 13.66
N ARG A 182 -10.62 2.62 12.90
CA ARG A 182 -11.30 3.79 13.39
C ARG A 182 -12.36 3.36 14.41
N HIS A 183 -12.37 4.04 15.56
CA HIS A 183 -13.40 3.78 16.57
C HIS A 183 -14.80 4.19 16.10
N PRO A 184 -15.84 3.35 16.29
CA PRO A 184 -17.19 3.68 15.86
C PRO A 184 -17.88 4.80 16.68
N PHE A 185 -17.46 5.03 17.94
CA PHE A 185 -18.24 5.84 18.91
C PHE A 185 -17.73 7.26 19.21
N LEU A 186 -16.98 7.91 18.33
CA LEU A 186 -16.71 9.33 18.54
C LEU A 186 -17.92 10.17 18.14
N GLY A 187 -18.78 10.42 19.13
CA GLY A 187 -19.91 11.32 19.03
C GLY A 187 -19.49 12.71 18.53
N LYS A 188 -20.42 13.39 17.87
CA LYS A 188 -20.30 14.75 17.33
C LYS A 188 -19.79 15.70 18.43
N GLY A 189 -18.48 15.93 18.53
CA GLY A 189 -17.93 16.81 19.56
C GLY A 189 -16.42 16.77 19.74
N LEU A 190 -15.78 15.63 19.48
CA LEU A 190 -14.31 15.53 19.53
C LEU A 190 -13.73 15.62 18.12
N ASN A 191 -12.95 16.66 17.85
CA ASN A 191 -12.27 16.89 16.57
C ASN A 191 -11.06 15.95 16.33
N GLN A 192 -10.91 14.88 17.12
CA GLN A 192 -9.78 13.96 17.04
C GLN A 192 -10.25 12.59 16.56
N GLU A 193 -9.59 12.05 15.53
CA GLU A 193 -9.79 10.67 15.11
C GLU A 193 -8.99 9.76 16.06
N ILE A 194 -9.70 8.94 16.84
CA ILE A 194 -9.05 7.90 17.65
C ILE A 194 -9.01 6.61 16.84
N TYR A 195 -7.80 6.16 16.59
CA TYR A 195 -7.47 4.92 15.94
C TYR A 195 -6.91 3.97 16.99
N TYR A 196 -7.48 2.78 17.11
CA TYR A 196 -6.96 1.76 18.02
C TYR A 196 -6.09 0.79 17.23
N PHE A 197 -5.00 0.33 17.86
CA PHE A 197 -4.14 -0.69 17.30
C PHE A 197 -4.99 -1.95 17.08
N SER A 198 -5.17 -2.34 15.82
CA SER A 198 -5.89 -3.56 15.50
C SER A 198 -4.89 -4.70 15.63
N VAL A 199 -4.96 -5.44 16.74
CA VAL A 199 -4.17 -6.66 16.93
C VAL A 199 -4.73 -7.71 15.99
N VAL A 200 -4.33 -7.65 14.73
CA VAL A 200 -4.48 -8.78 13.83
C VAL A 200 -3.29 -9.68 14.11
N MET A 201 -3.51 -10.76 14.85
CA MET A 201 -2.44 -11.72 15.15
C MET A 201 -1.80 -12.20 13.85
N TYR A 202 -0.47 -12.13 13.79
CA TYR A 202 0.33 -12.70 12.70
C TYR A 202 0.00 -14.20 12.61
N ILE A 203 -0.66 -14.62 11.54
CA ILE A 203 -0.61 -16.02 11.12
C ILE A 203 0.57 -16.10 10.14
N PRO A 204 1.61 -16.87 10.43
CA PRO A 204 2.72 -17.05 9.50
C PRO A 204 2.17 -17.54 8.16
N TRP A 205 2.60 -16.89 7.09
CA TRP A 205 2.22 -17.25 5.72
C TRP A 205 2.49 -18.75 5.50
N PRO A 206 1.65 -19.48 4.74
CA PRO A 206 1.96 -20.84 4.35
C PRO A 206 3.30 -20.82 3.60
N VAL A 207 4.34 -21.34 4.25
CA VAL A 207 5.65 -21.53 3.63
C VAL A 207 5.42 -22.51 2.49
N PRO A 208 5.77 -22.17 1.23
CA PRO A 208 5.73 -23.13 0.14
C PRO A 208 6.49 -24.38 0.58
N SER A 209 5.85 -25.55 0.46
CA SER A 209 6.37 -26.84 0.91
C SER A 209 7.54 -27.29 0.05
N THR A 210 8.69 -26.64 0.21
CA THR A 210 9.99 -27.14 -0.22
C THR A 210 10.67 -27.89 0.93
N PRO A 211 11.48 -28.93 0.65
CA PRO A 211 12.18 -29.68 1.69
C PRO A 211 13.10 -28.76 2.49
N GLN A 212 12.89 -28.72 3.82
CA GLN A 212 13.61 -27.85 4.74
C GLN A 212 15.11 -28.17 4.77
N THR A 213 15.93 -27.22 4.32
CA THR A 213 17.23 -26.96 4.94
C THR A 213 17.02 -25.96 6.10
N PRO A 214 17.80 -26.03 7.19
CA PRO A 214 17.64 -25.13 8.33
C PRO A 214 17.84 -23.68 7.87
N SER A 215 16.74 -22.93 7.81
CA SER A 215 16.69 -21.58 7.29
C SER A 215 16.88 -20.60 8.43
N ASN A 216 17.97 -19.83 8.38
CA ASN A 216 18.05 -18.55 9.08
C ASN A 216 16.88 -17.70 8.57
N GLU A 217 15.94 -17.34 9.44
CA GLU A 217 14.87 -16.41 9.09
C GLU A 217 15.48 -15.04 8.76
N VAL A 218 15.65 -14.77 7.47
CA VAL A 218 16.03 -13.45 6.98
C VAL A 218 14.79 -12.57 7.07
N GLN A 219 14.70 -11.75 8.11
CA GLN A 219 13.75 -10.64 8.12
C GLN A 219 14.07 -9.73 6.94
N ILE A 220 13.18 -9.66 5.96
CA ILE A 220 13.27 -8.69 4.86
C ILE A 220 12.90 -7.33 5.44
N VAL A 221 13.89 -6.66 6.03
CA VAL A 221 13.78 -5.26 6.43
C VAL A 221 13.89 -4.44 5.16
N CYS A 222 12.83 -3.74 4.77
CA CYS A 222 12.93 -2.68 3.77
C CYS A 222 13.99 -1.68 4.26
N PRO A 223 15.13 -1.53 3.57
CA PRO A 223 16.17 -0.62 4.03
C PRO A 223 15.61 0.80 4.09
N SER A 224 15.95 1.53 5.15
CA SER A 224 15.52 2.93 5.28
C SER A 224 16.03 3.76 4.10
N ARG A 225 15.39 4.90 3.83
CA ARG A 225 15.80 5.78 2.73
C ARG A 225 17.24 6.27 2.92
N GLU A 226 17.67 6.49 4.16
CA GLU A 226 19.06 6.82 4.49
C GLU A 226 19.99 5.66 4.17
N TYR A 227 19.60 4.43 4.49
CA TYR A 227 20.39 3.24 4.18
C TYR A 227 20.54 3.05 2.66
N LEU A 228 19.47 3.24 1.88
CA LEU A 228 19.56 3.18 0.42
C LEU A 228 20.46 4.28 -0.16
N ALA A 229 20.44 5.49 0.43
CA ALA A 229 21.35 6.56 0.03
C ALA A 229 22.81 6.22 0.34
N LEU A 230 23.08 5.63 1.51
CA LEU A 230 24.41 5.13 1.88
C LEU A 230 24.86 3.99 0.97
N LEU A 231 23.95 3.09 0.58
CA LEU A 231 24.26 2.01 -0.34
C LEU A 231 24.64 2.54 -1.72
N LYS A 232 23.87 3.52 -2.24
CA LYS A 232 24.20 4.20 -3.51
C LYS A 232 25.54 4.92 -3.43
N LEU A 233 25.83 5.59 -2.32
CA LEU A 233 27.11 6.28 -2.10
C LEU A 233 28.30 5.31 -1.98
N ALA A 234 28.09 4.16 -1.34
CA ALA A 234 29.11 3.11 -1.24
C ALA A 234 29.40 2.49 -2.61
N LEU A 235 28.36 2.21 -3.41
CA LEU A 235 28.50 1.63 -4.75
C LEU A 235 29.12 2.57 -5.78
N SER A 236 29.01 3.89 -5.59
CA SER A 236 29.65 4.88 -6.45
C SER A 236 31.10 5.19 -6.05
N SER A 237 31.61 4.58 -4.97
CA SER A 237 32.98 4.81 -4.51
C SER A 237 34.01 4.05 -5.36
N SER A 238 35.04 4.76 -5.83
CA SER A 238 36.17 4.16 -6.55
C SER A 238 37.14 3.37 -5.66
N SER A 239 37.00 3.49 -4.33
CA SER A 239 37.81 2.79 -3.34
C SER A 239 36.95 1.85 -2.51
N SER A 240 37.33 0.57 -2.48
CA SER A 240 36.69 -0.43 -1.63
C SER A 240 36.75 -0.06 -0.14
N GLN A 241 37.81 0.60 0.32
CA GLN A 241 37.95 1.06 1.70
C GLN A 241 36.93 2.14 2.04
N THR A 242 36.67 3.07 1.11
CA THR A 242 35.69 4.14 1.30
C THR A 242 34.26 3.58 1.27
N ALA A 243 33.96 2.64 0.37
CA ALA A 243 32.67 1.95 0.34
C ALA A 243 32.39 1.21 1.67
N VAL A 244 33.38 0.48 2.18
CA VAL A 244 33.29 -0.21 3.48
C VAL A 244 33.09 0.79 4.62
N GLY A 245 33.82 1.92 4.61
CA GLY A 245 33.65 2.98 5.60
C GLY A 245 32.25 3.58 5.61
N ILE A 246 31.68 3.87 4.43
CA ILE A 246 30.30 4.39 4.30
C ILE A 246 29.27 3.40 4.86
N LEU A 247 29.42 2.11 4.54
CA LEU A 247 28.53 1.07 5.05
C LEU A 247 28.67 0.90 6.57
N ALA A 248 29.90 0.93 7.10
CA ALA A 248 30.16 0.82 8.54
C ALA A 248 29.54 1.98 9.34
N MET A 249 29.64 3.22 8.83
CA MET A 249 28.99 4.39 9.45
C MET A 249 27.46 4.27 9.44
N GLY A 250 26.89 3.69 8.38
CA GLY A 250 25.45 3.39 8.31
C GLY A 250 24.98 2.37 9.35
N VAL A 251 25.81 1.34 9.62
CA VAL A 251 25.52 0.32 10.63
C VAL A 251 25.62 0.87 12.06
N LEU A 252 26.63 1.72 12.34
CA LEU A 252 26.82 2.34 13.65
C LEU A 252 25.65 3.28 14.01
N ASN A 253 25.21 4.14 13.08
CA ASN A 253 24.04 4.99 13.30
C ASN A 253 22.75 4.19 13.57
N LYS A 254 22.63 2.98 13.00
CA LYS A 254 21.49 2.10 13.27
C LYS A 254 21.59 1.42 14.63
N ALA A 255 22.79 1.10 15.11
CA ALA A 255 23.00 0.57 16.45
C ALA A 255 22.67 1.61 17.53
N ASP A 256 23.07 2.86 17.34
CA ASP A 256 22.75 3.97 18.25
C ASP A 256 21.24 4.28 18.25
N TYR A 257 20.57 4.17 17.10
CA TYR A 257 19.12 4.31 16.98
C TYR A 257 18.35 3.16 17.68
N LEU A 258 18.83 1.92 17.54
CA LEU A 258 18.21 0.78 18.24
C LEU A 258 18.45 0.84 19.76
N PHE A 259 19.59 1.39 20.20
CA PHE A 259 19.86 1.63 21.62
C PHE A 259 18.96 2.73 22.19
N SER A 260 18.73 3.82 21.46
CA SER A 260 17.82 4.90 21.91
C SER A 260 16.34 4.49 21.90
N GLU A 261 15.91 3.64 20.95
CA GLU A 261 14.57 3.05 20.98
C GLU A 261 14.39 2.09 22.18
N LEU A 262 15.40 1.29 22.52
CA LEU A 262 15.40 0.41 23.71
C LEU A 262 15.33 1.21 25.02
N GLU A 263 16.03 2.34 25.09
CA GLU A 263 16.03 3.24 26.26
C GLU A 263 14.67 3.94 26.40
N THR A 264 14.08 4.39 25.29
CA THR A 264 12.72 4.98 25.26
C THR A 264 11.65 3.94 25.64
N PHE A 265 11.83 2.68 25.25
CA PHE A 265 10.93 1.59 25.63
C PHE A 265 11.03 1.24 27.13
N SER A 266 12.22 1.36 27.71
CA SER A 266 12.45 1.16 29.15
C SER A 266 11.84 2.29 29.99
N GLU A 267 11.92 3.54 29.55
CA GLU A 267 11.35 4.69 30.27
C GLU A 267 9.81 4.71 30.23
N GLN A 268 9.20 4.32 29.11
CA GLN A 268 7.74 4.19 29.02
C GLN A 268 7.18 3.05 29.89
N TYR A 269 7.97 2.00 30.13
CA TYR A 269 7.55 0.87 30.98
C TYR A 269 7.62 1.20 32.48
N LEU A 270 8.51 2.10 32.90
CA LEU A 270 8.64 2.52 34.29
C LEU A 270 7.59 3.55 34.72
N GLN A 271 7.01 4.30 33.78
CA GLN A 271 5.90 5.23 34.06
C GLN A 271 4.53 4.53 34.22
N PHE A 272 4.41 3.25 33.92
CA PHE A 272 3.16 2.49 34.01
C PHE A 272 2.95 1.79 35.37
N ASN A 273 3.92 1.87 36.29
CA ASN A 273 3.89 1.22 37.60
C ASN A 273 4.01 2.20 38.79
N GLN A 274 3.59 3.46 38.61
CA GLN A 274 3.34 4.44 39.68
C GLN A 274 1.92 4.98 39.56
#